data_AF-A0A7Y5NE33-F1
#
_entry.id   AF-A0A7Y5NE33-F1
#
_cell.length_a   1.000
_cell.length_b   1.000
_cell.length_c   1.000
_cell.angle_alpha   90.00
_cell.angle_beta   90.00
_cell.angle_gamma   90.00
#
_symmetry.space_group_name_H-M   'P 1'
#
loop_
_entity.id
_entity.type
_entity.pdbx_description
1 polymer ?
#
loop_
_entity_poly.entity_id
_entity_poly.type
_entity_poly.pdbx_seq_one_letter_code
_entity_poly.pdbx_strand_id
1 'polypeptide(L)'
;SKRTQILLFMQTINSTLRFSRGVVGMKSTLEAGAAPNSFIPEAKKLAEHYAKIVNGKPTALATETLLGIPTTAHILGGAVMGSDRSEGVIDKDNRVFGYENMYVCDGSMISANPGVNPSLTIMALAERAMSKIAAKTLL
;
A
#
# COMPACT_ATOMS: atom_id res chain seq x y z
N SER A 1 -10.14 -2.65 -33.00
CA SER A 1 -9.09 -2.99 -32.01
C SER A 1 -9.76 -3.36 -30.69
N LYS A 2 -9.44 -4.53 -30.11
CA LYS A 2 -9.92 -4.92 -28.77
C LYS A 2 -8.99 -4.26 -27.75
N ARG A 3 -9.55 -3.52 -26.78
CA ARG A 3 -8.78 -2.86 -25.72
C ARG A 3 -9.19 -3.46 -24.37
N THR A 4 -8.22 -3.63 -23.48
CA THR A 4 -8.45 -4.05 -22.10
C THR A 4 -8.21 -2.87 -21.19
N GLN A 5 -9.16 -2.59 -20.29
CA GLN A 5 -9.03 -1.57 -19.26
C GLN A 5 -8.98 -2.26 -17.90
N ILE A 6 -7.98 -1.90 -17.11
CA ILE A 6 -7.83 -2.38 -15.73
C ILE A 6 -8.55 -1.39 -14.83
N LEU A 7 -9.60 -1.84 -14.15
CA LEU A 7 -10.31 -1.04 -13.15
C LEU A 7 -9.74 -1.40 -11.77
N LEU A 8 -9.03 -0.46 -11.15
CA LEU A 8 -8.55 -0.61 -9.79
C LEU A 8 -9.60 -0.05 -8.82
N PHE A 9 -9.93 -0.81 -7.78
CA PHE A 9 -10.91 -0.43 -6.77
C PHE A 9 -10.27 -0.48 -5.39
N MET A 10 -10.50 0.56 -4.58
CA MET A 10 -10.04 0.64 -3.21
C MET A 10 -11.23 0.79 -2.26
N GLN A 11 -11.21 0.01 -1.19
CA GLN A 11 -12.14 0.09 -0.08
C GLN A 11 -11.36 0.24 1.22
N THR A 12 -11.87 1.06 2.13
CA THR A 12 -11.40 1.08 3.52
C THR A 12 -12.27 0.13 4.34
N ILE A 13 -11.62 -0.74 5.11
CA ILE A 13 -12.26 -1.55 6.15
C ILE A 13 -11.47 -1.38 7.44
N ASN A 14 -12.17 -1.41 8.58
CA ASN A 14 -11.51 -1.36 9.87
C ASN A 14 -10.98 -2.75 10.20
N SER A 15 -9.67 -2.92 10.03
CA SER A 15 -8.94 -4.12 10.41
C SER A 15 -7.59 -3.76 11.03
N THR A 16 -7.13 -4.61 11.95
CA THR A 16 -5.86 -4.46 12.64
C THR A 16 -4.95 -5.60 12.22
N LEU A 17 -3.75 -5.27 11.75
CA LEU A 17 -2.71 -6.23 11.42
C LEU A 17 -1.67 -6.27 12.54
N ARG A 18 -1.30 -7.47 12.94
CA ARG A 18 -0.16 -7.74 13.81
C ARG A 18 1.03 -8.15 12.96
N PHE A 19 2.14 -7.45 13.13
CA PHE A 19 3.42 -7.84 12.54
C PHE A 19 4.25 -8.58 13.58
N SER A 20 4.82 -9.71 13.20
CA SER A 20 5.71 -10.51 14.06
C SER A 20 6.95 -10.96 13.28
N ARG A 21 8.07 -11.13 13.99
CA ARG A 21 9.31 -11.62 13.38
C ARG A 21 9.33 -13.15 13.44
N GLY A 22 9.21 -13.81 12.30
CA GLY A 22 9.40 -15.25 12.15
C GLY A 22 10.86 -15.61 11.84
N VAL A 23 11.12 -16.92 11.71
CA VAL A 23 12.46 -17.48 11.45
C VAL A 23 13.01 -17.06 10.08
N VAL A 24 12.14 -16.88 9.08
CA VAL A 24 12.50 -16.56 7.68
C VAL A 24 12.19 -15.10 7.32
N GLY A 25 11.71 -14.28 8.27
CA GLY A 25 11.38 -12.87 8.02
C GLY A 25 10.14 -12.39 8.76
N MET A 26 9.70 -11.18 8.40
CA MET A 26 8.51 -10.56 8.99
C MET A 26 7.22 -11.24 8.45
N LYS A 27 6.28 -11.51 9.34
CA LYS A 27 4.95 -12.06 9.03
C LYS A 27 3.89 -11.06 9.48
N SER A 28 2.84 -10.89 8.68
CA SER A 28 1.63 -10.16 9.05
C SER A 28 0.49 -11.15 9.29
N THR A 29 -0.30 -10.92 10.34
CA THR A 29 -1.52 -11.67 10.64
C THR A 29 -2.66 -10.71 10.97
N LEU A 30 -3.89 -11.10 10.68
CA LEU A 30 -5.07 -10.35 11.13
C LEU A 30 -5.21 -10.52 12.65
N GLU A 31 -5.30 -9.40 13.36
CA GLU A 31 -5.51 -9.38 14.81
C GLU A 31 -6.98 -9.12 15.17
N ALA A 32 -7.60 -8.14 14.51
CA ALA A 32 -8.98 -7.75 14.76
C ALA A 32 -9.64 -7.19 13.49
N GLY A 33 -10.97 -7.23 13.46
CA GLY A 33 -11.78 -6.73 12.34
C GLY A 33 -11.97 -7.73 11.20
N ALA A 34 -12.56 -7.26 10.10
CA ALA A 34 -12.85 -8.10 8.94
C ALA A 34 -11.59 -8.32 8.09
N ALA A 35 -11.37 -9.56 7.66
CA ALA A 35 -10.32 -9.84 6.69
C ALA A 35 -10.66 -9.15 5.35
N PRO A 36 -9.66 -8.57 4.65
CA PRO A 36 -9.84 -8.15 3.27
C PRO A 36 -10.28 -9.36 2.42
N ASN A 37 -11.26 -9.16 1.55
CA ASN A 37 -11.74 -10.18 0.63
C ASN A 37 -11.84 -9.61 -0.79
N SER A 38 -11.72 -10.48 -1.80
CA SER A 38 -11.82 -10.09 -3.21
C SER A 38 -13.26 -9.89 -3.69
N PHE A 39 -14.27 -10.18 -2.86
CA PHE A 39 -15.69 -10.15 -3.23
C PHE A 39 -16.34 -8.84 -2.80
N ILE A 40 -16.06 -7.76 -3.53
CA ILE A 40 -16.57 -6.42 -3.24
C ILE A 40 -17.77 -6.11 -4.17
N PRO A 41 -19.03 -6.07 -3.66
CA PRO A 41 -20.21 -5.81 -4.47
C PRO A 41 -20.15 -4.48 -5.24
N GLU A 42 -19.56 -3.46 -4.64
CA GLU A 42 -19.38 -2.12 -5.22
C GLU A 42 -18.43 -2.16 -6.42
N ALA A 43 -17.32 -2.90 -6.32
CA ALA A 43 -16.39 -3.10 -7.42
C ALA A 43 -17.05 -3.84 -8.59
N LYS A 44 -17.86 -4.86 -8.29
CA LYS A 44 -18.65 -5.58 -9.31
C LYS A 44 -19.65 -4.65 -10.01
N LYS A 45 -20.43 -3.87 -9.25
CA LYS A 45 -21.39 -2.91 -9.81
C LYS A 45 -20.70 -1.87 -10.71
N LEU A 46 -19.53 -1.37 -10.29
CA LEU A 46 -18.72 -0.45 -11.08
C LEU A 46 -18.28 -1.08 -12.40
N ALA A 47 -17.74 -2.31 -12.35
CA ALA A 47 -17.29 -3.03 -13.54
C ALA A 47 -18.44 -3.31 -14.52
N GLU A 48 -19.61 -3.73 -14.02
CA GLU A 48 -20.82 -3.94 -14.82
C GLU A 48 -21.32 -2.64 -15.46
N HIS A 49 -21.33 -1.53 -14.72
CA HIS A 49 -21.75 -0.23 -15.24
C HIS A 49 -20.78 0.25 -16.33
N TYR A 50 -19.47 0.18 -16.09
CA TYR A 50 -18.47 0.56 -17.07
C TYR A 50 -18.58 -0.28 -18.35
N ALA A 51 -18.77 -1.59 -18.22
CA ALA A 51 -18.95 -2.50 -19.35
C ALA A 51 -20.15 -2.11 -20.23
N LYS A 52 -21.26 -1.63 -19.66
CA LYS A 52 -22.42 -1.14 -20.42
C LYS A 52 -22.08 0.09 -21.25
N ILE A 53 -21.28 1.02 -20.71
CA ILE A 53 -20.87 2.26 -21.40
C ILE A 53 -19.97 1.94 -22.60
N VAL A 54 -19.00 1.04 -22.41
CA VAL A 54 -17.99 0.75 -23.45
C VAL A 54 -18.35 -0.42 -24.35
N ASN A 55 -19.55 -0.99 -24.20
CA ASN A 55 -19.98 -2.24 -24.84
C ASN A 55 -18.94 -3.37 -24.65
N GLY A 56 -18.45 -3.51 -23.42
CA GLY A 56 -17.39 -4.42 -23.02
C GLY A 56 -17.89 -5.66 -22.26
N LYS A 57 -16.95 -6.50 -21.85
CA LYS A 57 -17.21 -7.65 -20.97
C LYS A 57 -16.40 -7.52 -19.69
N PRO A 58 -17.01 -7.53 -18.50
CA PRO A 58 -16.28 -7.50 -17.24
C PRO A 58 -15.58 -8.85 -17.04
N THR A 59 -14.34 -8.81 -16.56
CA THR A 59 -13.50 -9.99 -16.28
C THR A 59 -12.75 -9.76 -14.97
N ALA A 60 -12.59 -10.80 -14.16
CA ALA A 60 -11.70 -10.81 -12.99
C ALA A 60 -10.57 -11.81 -13.19
N LEU A 61 -9.48 -11.70 -12.43
CA LEU A 61 -8.41 -12.68 -12.48
C LEU A 61 -8.88 -14.01 -11.87
N ALA A 62 -8.57 -15.12 -12.53
CA ALA A 62 -9.00 -16.45 -12.07
C ALA A 62 -8.47 -16.77 -10.67
N THR A 63 -7.25 -16.35 -10.35
CA THR A 63 -6.62 -16.51 -9.03
C THR A 63 -7.36 -15.75 -7.93
N GLU A 64 -7.85 -14.53 -8.21
CA GLU A 64 -8.63 -13.75 -7.25
C GLU A 64 -9.97 -14.42 -6.94
N THR A 65 -10.62 -14.95 -7.98
CA THR A 65 -11.93 -15.59 -7.87
C THR A 65 -11.83 -16.92 -7.13
N LEU A 66 -10.76 -17.69 -7.37
CA LEU A 66 -10.57 -19.03 -6.80
C LEU A 66 -9.94 -19.01 -5.40
N LEU A 67 -8.99 -18.10 -5.14
CA LEU A 67 -8.25 -18.06 -3.88
C LEU A 67 -8.75 -16.99 -2.91
N GLY A 68 -9.61 -16.07 -3.36
CA GLY A 68 -10.08 -14.94 -2.54
C GLY A 68 -8.97 -13.97 -2.12
N ILE A 69 -7.79 -14.06 -2.77
CA ILE A 69 -6.63 -13.21 -2.53
C ILE A 69 -6.69 -12.05 -3.52
N PRO A 70 -6.79 -10.78 -3.08
CA PRO A 70 -6.78 -9.64 -3.97
C PRO A 70 -5.43 -9.51 -4.68
N THR A 71 -5.42 -9.27 -5.99
CA THR A 71 -4.17 -8.94 -6.69
C THR A 71 -3.83 -7.49 -6.42
N THR A 72 -2.61 -7.25 -5.96
CA THR A 72 -2.08 -5.92 -5.70
C THR A 72 -0.95 -5.64 -6.68
N ALA A 73 -1.03 -4.51 -7.39
CA ALA A 73 0.08 -3.96 -8.16
C ALA A 73 0.65 -2.69 -7.49
N HIS A 74 0.89 -2.74 -6.17
CA HIS A 74 1.52 -1.62 -5.47
C HIS A 74 3.02 -1.59 -5.77
N ILE A 75 3.45 -0.56 -6.52
CA ILE A 75 4.87 -0.23 -6.66
C ILE A 75 5.32 0.38 -5.34
N LEU A 76 6.18 -0.32 -4.62
CA LEU A 76 6.71 0.04 -3.30
C LEU A 76 8.22 -0.11 -3.31
N GLY A 77 8.88 0.49 -2.30
CA GLY A 77 10.32 0.42 -2.16
C GLY A 77 11.08 1.35 -3.10
N GLY A 78 12.41 1.22 -3.13
CA GLY A 78 13.32 2.10 -3.87
C GLY A 78 14.04 3.11 -2.98
N ALA A 79 13.38 3.63 -1.94
CA ALA A 79 13.98 4.50 -0.93
C ALA A 79 13.71 3.96 0.49
N VAL A 80 14.09 2.69 0.69
CA VAL A 80 13.74 1.92 1.90
C VAL A 80 14.46 2.43 3.15
N MET A 81 13.84 2.23 4.31
CA MET A 81 14.45 2.50 5.61
C MET A 81 15.58 1.52 5.90
N GLY A 82 16.73 2.02 6.35
CA GLY A 82 17.89 1.23 6.77
C GLY A 82 18.47 1.69 8.11
N SER A 83 19.36 0.88 8.70
CA SER A 83 20.15 1.28 9.87
C SER A 83 21.19 2.35 9.52
N ASP A 84 21.68 2.30 8.28
CA ASP A 84 22.69 3.18 7.72
C ASP A 84 22.61 3.18 6.18
N ARG A 85 23.52 3.90 5.52
CA ARG A 85 23.53 4.12 4.07
C ARG A 85 23.81 2.86 3.24
N SER A 86 24.36 1.82 3.85
CA SER A 86 24.64 0.56 3.17
C SER A 86 23.42 -0.35 3.11
N GLU A 87 22.45 -0.14 4.01
CA GLU A 87 21.25 -0.96 4.16
C GLU A 87 19.97 -0.25 3.69
N GLY A 88 20.02 1.07 3.42
CA GLY A 88 18.85 1.84 2.97
C GLY A 88 19.18 3.26 2.49
N VAL A 89 18.13 3.95 2.02
CA VAL A 89 18.24 5.34 1.52
C VAL A 89 17.86 6.36 2.60
N ILE A 90 16.94 5.98 3.49
CA ILE A 90 16.44 6.82 4.57
C ILE A 90 16.62 6.15 5.93
N ASP A 91 16.66 6.94 6.99
CA ASP A 91 16.60 6.44 8.36
C ASP A 91 15.17 6.12 8.84
N LYS A 92 15.03 5.66 10.09
CA LYS A 92 13.74 5.35 10.74
C LYS A 92 12.79 6.56 10.87
N ASP A 93 13.31 7.77 10.67
CA ASP A 93 12.61 9.05 10.80
C ASP A 93 12.39 9.69 9.41
N ASN A 94 12.58 8.91 8.34
CA ASN A 94 12.35 9.28 6.94
C ASN A 94 13.35 10.28 6.36
N ARG A 95 14.49 10.53 7.03
CA ARG A 95 15.54 11.45 6.54
C ARG A 95 16.43 10.74 5.55
N VAL A 96 16.74 11.40 4.43
CA VAL A 96 17.67 10.87 3.43
C VAL A 96 19.09 10.92 3.98
N PHE A 97 19.78 9.80 3.94
CA PHE A 97 21.16 9.76 4.40
C PHE A 97 22.07 10.66 3.54
N GLY A 98 22.76 11.59 4.19
CA GLY A 98 23.71 12.50 3.53
C GLY A 98 23.17 13.80 3.01
N TYR A 99 21.90 14.06 3.27
CA TYR A 99 21.27 15.33 2.96
C TYR A 99 20.70 15.91 4.24
N GLU A 100 20.93 17.20 4.45
CA GLU A 100 20.26 17.94 5.51
C GLU A 100 18.86 18.35 5.02
N ASN A 101 17.86 18.21 5.89
CA ASN A 101 16.48 18.65 5.62
C ASN A 101 15.80 18.01 4.40
N MET A 102 16.24 16.82 3.96
CA MET A 102 15.61 16.06 2.88
C MET A 102 14.92 14.80 3.42
N TYR A 103 13.69 14.57 3.00
CA TYR A 103 12.84 13.49 3.49
C TYR A 103 12.13 12.77 2.35
N VAL A 104 11.80 11.48 2.55
CA VAL A 104 10.94 10.69 1.65
C VAL A 104 9.69 10.26 2.41
N CYS A 105 8.51 10.59 1.87
CA CYS A 105 7.21 10.36 2.51
C CYS A 105 6.16 9.85 1.51
N ASP A 106 6.50 8.80 0.75
CA ASP A 106 5.62 8.17 -0.24
C ASP A 106 5.76 6.63 -0.21
N GLY A 107 5.20 5.92 -1.20
CA GLY A 107 5.27 4.45 -1.26
C GLY A 107 6.69 3.88 -1.35
N SER A 108 7.69 4.68 -1.73
CA SER A 108 9.06 4.21 -1.88
C SER A 108 9.78 3.90 -0.56
N MET A 109 9.27 4.44 0.56
CA MET A 109 9.78 4.16 1.91
C MET A 109 9.34 2.78 2.45
N ILE A 110 8.33 2.16 1.83
CA ILE A 110 7.77 0.89 2.28
C ILE A 110 8.69 -0.25 1.83
N SER A 111 9.48 -0.79 2.76
CA SER A 111 10.50 -1.81 2.47
C SER A 111 9.95 -3.14 1.96
N ALA A 112 8.71 -3.48 2.33
CA ALA A 112 8.05 -4.71 1.90
C ALA A 112 6.54 -4.50 1.84
N ASN A 113 5.89 -5.20 0.91
CA ASN A 113 4.43 -5.15 0.80
C ASN A 113 3.79 -5.80 2.05
N PRO A 114 2.89 -5.11 2.77
CA PRO A 114 2.27 -5.65 3.98
C PRO A 114 1.24 -6.77 3.72
N GLY A 115 1.00 -7.13 2.45
CA GLY A 115 -0.02 -8.10 2.02
C GLY A 115 -1.42 -7.50 1.88
N VAL A 116 -1.55 -6.20 2.13
CA VAL A 116 -2.79 -5.42 2.03
C VAL A 116 -2.52 -4.07 1.36
N ASN A 117 -3.54 -3.24 1.22
CA ASN A 117 -3.39 -1.89 0.68
C ASN A 117 -2.46 -1.04 1.57
N PRO A 118 -1.37 -0.46 1.04
CA PRO A 118 -0.38 0.27 1.83
C PRO A 118 -0.74 1.75 2.03
N SER A 119 -1.82 2.27 1.45
CA SER A 119 -2.15 3.71 1.50
C SER A 119 -2.22 4.27 2.92
N LEU A 120 -2.92 3.59 3.83
CA LEU A 120 -3.00 4.01 5.23
C LEU A 120 -1.66 3.87 5.96
N THR A 121 -0.85 2.87 5.62
CA THR A 121 0.51 2.74 6.15
C THR A 121 1.40 3.89 5.70
N ILE A 122 1.33 4.27 4.41
CA ILE A 122 2.07 5.40 3.85
C ILE A 122 1.65 6.69 4.57
N MET A 123 0.35 6.91 4.73
CA MET A 123 -0.20 8.07 5.44
C MET A 123 0.30 8.13 6.89
N ALA A 124 0.19 7.02 7.64
CA ALA A 124 0.62 6.97 9.03
C ALA A 124 2.12 7.24 9.20
N LEU A 125 2.96 6.72 8.30
CA LEU A 125 4.41 6.96 8.32
C LEU A 125 4.75 8.41 7.94
N ALA A 126 4.04 8.98 6.96
CA ALA A 126 4.20 10.38 6.58
C ALA A 126 3.82 11.33 7.73
N GLU A 127 2.67 11.12 8.38
CA GLU A 127 2.26 11.89 9.56
C GLU A 127 3.29 11.80 10.69
N ARG A 128 3.77 10.58 10.97
CA ARG A 128 4.84 10.36 11.96
C ARG A 128 6.12 11.11 11.60
N ALA A 129 6.53 11.11 10.33
CA ALA A 129 7.71 11.85 9.88
C ALA A 129 7.52 13.36 10.07
N MET A 130 6.38 13.89 9.65
CA MET A 130 6.05 15.32 9.78
C MET A 130 5.98 15.76 11.25
N SER A 131 5.51 14.90 12.16
CA SER A 131 5.48 15.20 13.61
C SER A 131 6.87 15.46 14.23
N LYS A 132 7.95 15.05 13.54
CA LYS A 132 9.34 15.24 13.98
C LYS A 132 10.00 16.47 13.37
N ILE A 133 9.32 17.14 12.44
CA ILE A 133 9.80 18.38 11.84
C ILE A 133 9.36 19.53 12.74
N ALA A 134 10.32 20.34 13.18
CA ALA A 134 10.01 21.51 13.99
C ALA A 134 9.10 22.47 13.21
N ALA A 135 8.14 23.09 13.90
CA ALA A 135 7.33 24.13 13.31
C ALA A 135 8.24 25.24 12.76
N LYS A 136 7.98 25.68 11.53
CA LYS A 136 8.74 26.78 10.95
C LYS A 136 8.40 28.05 11.73
N THR A 137 9.37 28.58 12.47
CA THR A 137 9.24 29.93 13.03
C THR A 137 9.25 30.91 11.86
N LEU A 138 8.11 31.56 11.61
CA LEU A 138 8.07 32.72 10.72
C LEU A 138 8.81 33.84 11.45
N LEU A 139 9.94 34.27 10.90
CA LEU A 139 10.62 35.51 11.29
C LEU A 139 9.82 36.71 10.80
#